data_AF-A0A2S0L7D4-F1
#
_entry.id   AF-A0A2S0L7D4-F1
#
_cell.length_a   1.000
_cell.length_b   1.000
_cell.length_c   1.000
_cell.angle_alpha   90.00
_cell.angle_beta   90.00
_cell.angle_gamma   90.00
#
_symmetry.space_group_name_H-M   'P 1'
#
loop_
_entity.id
_entity.type
_entity.pdbx_description
1 polymer ?
#
loop_
_entity_poly.entity_id
_entity_poly.type
_entity_poly.pdbx_seq_one_letter_code
_entity_poly.pdbx_strand_id
1 'polypeptide(L)'
;MKYLFLLCSILLSVSVYGQKDSENYIKAGKPVFVIAKRNNCRILSENIDREKTELETNFKFLNVEVREVLSLKKGEGIQFENEAHTTVYIEGDNNLGDNCTKVIFWDGKSTSDPIVYKGLYLSTEYFSPKLLKKKLQSNYYTYFLSKLEQYKNKEEKITSHSKEVSDRIVYYELVRKIDYSNFMSSYELLPINTKGIKMIQVKCNGKNSRTIYLNEKGQLIKTRSFFEDGEESSIDEYVYENGLLRKKIEKSNKGTIDETLYAYTDNEIFVRAISKDNPPFGNYYNCNYAQLKEDFLDLYIVHFSTFDYSVNERAAIIKQGNLIVNKELDLTIHLSRTKNYLPITYKYKNKEGKIIAKQPTLWGNIFEGEKTEYHWDNNQRISKIVITEGKEKTVYTYEYN
;
A
#
# COMPACT_ATOMS: atom_id res chain seq x y z
N MET A 1 52.29 -27.55 62.14
CA MET A 1 52.79 -26.53 61.18
C MET A 1 52.09 -26.80 59.85
N LYS A 2 50.89 -26.31 59.49
CA LYS A 2 50.16 -25.06 59.78
C LYS A 2 50.99 -23.81 59.46
N TYR A 3 50.52 -23.12 58.42
CA TYR A 3 50.82 -21.76 57.97
C TYR A 3 52.13 -21.54 57.20
N LEU A 4 52.10 -21.74 55.87
CA LEU A 4 52.83 -20.86 54.93
C LEU A 4 52.41 -21.01 53.44
N PHE A 5 51.12 -21.18 53.12
CA PHE A 5 50.70 -21.20 51.70
C PHE A 5 49.37 -20.48 51.41
N LEU A 6 48.88 -19.69 52.36
CA LEU A 6 47.58 -19.02 52.29
C LEU A 6 47.74 -17.51 52.47
N LEU A 7 48.54 -16.85 51.63
CA LEU A 7 48.63 -15.38 51.63
C LEU A 7 49.10 -14.72 50.32
N CYS A 8 49.17 -15.45 49.20
CA CYS A 8 49.41 -14.84 47.87
C CYS A 8 48.28 -15.05 46.86
N SER A 9 47.13 -15.61 47.28
CA SER A 9 46.01 -15.93 46.39
C SER A 9 44.80 -14.99 46.52
N ILE A 10 44.91 -13.93 47.34
CA ILE A 10 43.76 -13.04 47.66
C ILE A 10 43.97 -11.59 47.14
N LEU A 11 45.12 -11.28 46.54
CA LEU A 11 45.36 -9.95 45.97
C LEU A 11 45.92 -10.14 44.56
N LEU A 12 45.25 -9.53 43.56
CA LEU A 12 45.58 -9.51 42.13
C LEU A 12 44.85 -10.54 41.24
N SER A 13 43.52 -10.55 41.32
CA SER A 13 42.72 -10.58 40.09
C SER A 13 41.45 -9.77 40.32
N VAL A 14 41.63 -8.48 40.62
CA VAL A 14 40.64 -7.48 40.24
C VAL A 14 40.59 -7.57 38.71
N SER A 15 39.66 -8.36 38.19
CA SER A 15 39.28 -8.26 36.79
C SER A 15 38.65 -6.87 36.67
N VAL A 16 39.50 -5.91 36.32
CA VAL A 16 39.12 -4.60 35.81
C VAL A 16 37.93 -4.84 34.90
N TYR A 17 36.80 -4.27 35.30
CA TYR A 17 35.52 -4.23 34.60
C TYR A 17 35.74 -3.49 33.27
N GLY A 18 36.45 -4.13 32.35
CA GLY A 18 36.59 -3.76 30.96
C GLY A 18 35.48 -4.44 30.18
N GLN A 19 34.23 -4.21 30.57
CA GLN A 19 33.10 -4.56 29.73
C GLN A 19 33.14 -3.58 28.54
N LYS A 20 33.55 -4.09 27.37
CA LYS A 20 33.20 -3.47 26.09
C LYS A 20 31.72 -3.07 26.18
N ASP A 21 31.42 -1.81 25.89
CA ASP A 21 30.06 -1.30 25.80
C ASP A 21 29.24 -2.23 24.91
N SER A 22 28.50 -3.17 25.53
CA SER A 22 27.59 -4.03 24.80
C SER A 22 26.35 -3.19 24.55
N GLU A 23 25.84 -3.20 23.32
CA GLU A 23 24.65 -2.43 22.93
C GLU A 23 23.44 -2.73 23.83
N ASN A 24 23.44 -3.91 24.47
CA ASN A 24 22.36 -4.41 25.33
C ASN A 24 22.53 -4.04 26.82
N TYR A 25 23.57 -3.29 27.21
CA TYR A 25 23.79 -2.89 28.59
C TYR A 25 23.62 -1.38 28.79
N ILE A 26 22.75 -1.00 29.72
CA ILE A 26 22.34 0.37 29.99
C ILE A 26 22.88 0.78 31.36
N LYS A 27 23.87 1.68 31.36
CA LYS A 27 24.52 2.23 32.56
C LYS A 27 23.65 3.23 33.29
N ALA A 28 23.79 3.29 34.61
CA ALA A 28 23.12 4.28 35.44
C ALA A 28 23.58 5.71 35.10
N GLY A 29 22.74 6.69 35.40
CA GLY A 29 23.04 8.11 35.23
C GLY A 29 21.90 8.89 34.58
N LYS A 30 21.91 9.00 33.25
CA LYS A 30 20.92 9.81 32.54
C LYS A 30 19.63 9.03 32.28
N PRO A 31 18.46 9.69 32.32
CA PRO A 31 17.22 9.12 31.81
C PRO A 31 17.39 8.66 30.36
N VAL A 32 16.82 7.51 30.03
CA VAL A 32 16.99 6.87 28.72
C VAL A 32 15.70 6.22 28.25
N PHE A 33 15.39 6.42 26.98
CA PHE A 33 14.52 5.54 26.22
C PHE A 33 15.36 4.53 25.44
N VAL A 34 14.93 3.27 25.43
CA VAL A 34 15.53 2.22 24.61
C VAL A 34 14.45 1.67 23.69
N ILE A 35 14.64 1.83 22.38
CA ILE A 35 13.84 1.17 21.36
C ILE A 35 14.52 -0.15 21.02
N ALA A 36 13.88 -1.24 21.43
CA ALA A 36 14.41 -2.58 21.33
C ALA A 36 13.66 -3.37 20.25
N LYS A 37 14.41 -4.07 19.38
CA LYS A 37 13.85 -4.89 18.30
C LYS A 37 14.60 -6.22 18.20
N ARG A 38 13.85 -7.30 17.94
CA ARG A 38 14.43 -8.62 17.61
C ARG A 38 14.96 -8.65 16.18
N ASN A 39 16.04 -9.40 15.96
CA ASN A 39 16.70 -9.51 14.66
C ASN A 39 15.80 -9.98 13.50
N ASN A 40 14.75 -10.75 13.78
CA ASN A 40 13.82 -11.29 12.79
C ASN A 40 12.52 -10.48 12.65
N CYS A 41 12.39 -9.37 13.37
CA CYS A 41 11.19 -8.54 13.39
C CYS A 41 11.03 -7.76 12.07
N ARG A 42 9.85 -7.89 11.43
CA ARG A 42 9.55 -7.29 10.11
C ARG A 42 9.10 -5.82 10.17
N ILE A 43 9.59 -5.06 11.14
CA ILE A 43 9.36 -3.62 11.24
C ILE A 43 10.42 -2.88 10.41
N LEU A 44 9.96 -1.95 9.56
CA LEU A 44 10.82 -1.11 8.74
C LEU A 44 11.58 -0.09 9.60
N SER A 45 12.80 0.28 9.18
CA SER A 45 13.63 1.24 9.92
C SER A 45 12.98 2.62 10.05
N GLU A 46 12.26 3.06 9.01
CA GLU A 46 11.53 4.33 9.01
C GLU A 46 10.53 4.46 10.17
N ASN A 47 9.93 3.34 10.61
CA ASN A 47 9.01 3.33 11.74
C ASN A 47 9.75 3.49 13.07
N ILE A 48 10.96 2.95 13.19
CA ILE A 48 11.83 3.13 14.35
C ILE A 48 12.32 4.58 14.41
N ASP A 49 12.80 5.11 13.29
CA ASP A 49 13.28 6.50 13.19
C ASP A 49 12.17 7.50 13.55
N ARG A 50 10.95 7.23 13.09
CA ARG A 50 9.76 8.02 13.44
C ARG A 50 9.48 7.99 14.93
N GLU A 51 9.44 6.81 15.55
CA GLU A 51 9.17 6.70 16.99
C GLU A 51 10.28 7.34 17.84
N LYS A 52 11.54 7.16 17.45
CA LYS A 52 12.68 7.84 18.09
C LYS A 52 12.51 9.35 18.06
N THR A 53 12.18 9.90 16.90
CA THR A 53 11.97 11.35 16.74
C THR A 53 10.83 11.85 17.64
N GLU A 54 9.74 11.09 17.76
CA GLU A 54 8.64 11.41 18.67
C GLU A 54 9.08 11.41 20.13
N LEU A 55 9.82 10.40 20.57
CA LEU A 55 10.33 10.32 21.94
C LEU A 55 11.31 11.46 22.27
N GLU A 56 12.27 11.73 21.38
CA GLU A 56 13.22 12.83 21.53
C GLU A 56 12.51 14.19 21.61
N THR A 57 11.50 14.41 20.77
CA THR A 57 10.76 15.67 20.72
C THR A 57 9.87 15.85 21.94
N ASN A 58 9.04 14.85 22.26
CA ASN A 58 8.01 14.95 23.28
C ASN A 58 8.56 14.91 24.71
N PHE A 59 9.73 14.29 24.92
CA PHE A 59 10.37 14.16 26.22
C PHE A 59 11.67 14.95 26.36
N LYS A 60 11.98 15.86 25.43
CA LYS A 60 13.21 16.69 25.44
C LYS A 60 13.55 17.32 26.79
N PHE A 61 12.54 17.78 27.53
CA PHE A 61 12.73 18.44 28.83
C PHE A 61 13.18 17.51 29.97
N LEU A 62 13.01 16.19 29.81
CA LEU A 62 13.57 15.20 30.72
C LEU A 62 15.07 14.98 30.50
N ASN A 63 15.66 15.62 29.48
CA ASN A 63 17.06 15.42 29.08
C ASN A 63 17.38 13.92 28.85
N VAL A 64 16.43 13.23 28.23
CA VAL A 64 16.53 11.80 27.92
C VAL A 64 17.49 11.55 26.76
N GLU A 65 18.23 10.46 26.85
CA GLU A 65 18.88 9.83 25.70
C GLU A 65 17.91 8.86 25.03
N VAL A 66 17.89 8.74 23.70
CA VAL A 66 17.14 7.69 23.01
C VAL A 66 18.12 6.74 22.31
N ARG A 67 18.17 5.50 22.78
CA ARG A 67 19.02 4.43 22.26
C ARG A 67 18.23 3.41 21.47
N GLU A 68 18.91 2.78 20.52
CA GLU A 68 18.36 1.73 19.69
C GLU A 68 19.13 0.43 19.95
N VAL A 69 18.40 -0.68 20.09
CA VAL A 69 18.94 -2.02 20.24
C VAL A 69 18.20 -2.94 19.29
N LEU A 70 18.68 -3.02 18.04
CA LEU A 70 17.85 -3.49 16.91
C LEU A 70 18.02 -4.95 16.49
N SER A 71 19.02 -5.65 17.04
CA SER A 71 19.42 -6.99 16.58
C SER A 71 19.42 -8.04 17.69
N LEU A 72 18.48 -7.96 18.64
CA LEU A 72 18.38 -8.91 19.75
C LEU A 72 18.02 -10.32 19.25
N LYS A 73 18.84 -11.31 19.64
CA LYS A 73 18.55 -12.73 19.40
C LYS A 73 17.55 -13.27 20.44
N LYS A 74 16.99 -14.44 20.16
CA LYS A 74 16.12 -15.14 21.12
C LYS A 74 16.91 -15.43 22.41
N GLY A 75 16.35 -15.04 23.55
CA GLY A 75 16.98 -15.21 24.86
C GLY A 75 17.97 -14.10 25.25
N GLU A 76 18.28 -13.17 24.34
CA GLU A 76 19.00 -11.95 24.71
C GLU A 76 18.03 -10.93 25.33
N GLY A 77 18.51 -10.19 26.33
CA GLY A 77 17.76 -9.16 27.01
C GLY A 77 18.60 -7.90 27.20
N ILE A 78 17.93 -6.80 27.49
CA ILE A 78 18.56 -5.51 27.79
C ILE A 78 18.75 -5.43 29.30
N GLN A 79 20.00 -5.30 29.72
CA GLN A 79 20.39 -5.25 31.12
C GLN A 79 20.50 -3.80 31.59
N PHE A 80 19.93 -3.49 32.74
CA PHE A 80 19.97 -2.17 33.37
C PHE A 80 20.85 -2.23 34.63
N GLU A 81 21.71 -1.23 34.81
CA GLU A 81 22.58 -1.07 35.98
C GLU A 81 21.81 -0.48 37.18
N ASN A 82 20.76 -1.18 37.60
CA ASN A 82 20.05 -0.89 38.85
C ASN A 82 20.37 -1.95 39.92
N GLU A 83 19.99 -1.67 41.15
CA GLU A 83 20.22 -2.56 42.31
C GLU A 83 19.52 -3.91 42.16
N ALA A 84 18.42 -3.95 41.41
CA ALA A 84 17.68 -5.17 41.08
C ALA A 84 18.31 -5.98 39.94
N HIS A 85 19.33 -5.44 39.25
CA HIS A 85 19.94 -6.02 38.05
C HIS A 85 18.91 -6.44 36.98
N THR A 86 17.93 -5.56 36.72
CA THR A 86 16.78 -5.85 35.86
C THR A 86 17.24 -6.18 34.43
N THR A 87 16.70 -7.26 33.87
CA THR A 87 16.87 -7.62 32.46
C THR A 87 15.50 -7.63 31.77
N VAL A 88 15.36 -6.84 30.71
CA VAL A 88 14.13 -6.81 29.90
C VAL A 88 14.31 -7.64 28.63
N TYR A 89 13.52 -8.70 28.50
CA TYR A 89 13.48 -9.55 27.32
C TYR A 89 12.39 -9.12 26.35
N ILE A 90 12.58 -9.31 25.05
CA ILE A 90 11.48 -9.21 24.07
C ILE A 90 10.81 -10.59 23.98
N GLU A 91 9.60 -10.68 24.53
CA GLU A 91 8.77 -11.90 24.55
C GLU A 91 8.08 -12.13 23.20
N GLY A 92 7.86 -13.39 22.81
CA GLY A 92 7.02 -13.77 21.67
C GLY A 92 7.79 -14.43 20.52
N ASP A 93 7.19 -15.45 19.88
CA ASP A 93 7.76 -16.14 18.71
C ASP A 93 7.29 -15.55 17.36
N ASN A 94 6.37 -14.57 17.39
CA ASN A 94 5.86 -13.90 16.21
C ASN A 94 6.74 -12.73 15.79
N ASN A 95 7.18 -12.76 14.53
CA ASN A 95 8.09 -11.78 13.94
C ASN A 95 7.38 -10.53 13.37
N LEU A 96 6.15 -10.28 13.81
CA LEU A 96 5.26 -9.25 13.26
C LEU A 96 4.81 -8.29 14.35
N GLY A 97 4.95 -6.98 14.07
CA GLY A 97 4.37 -5.88 14.84
C GLY A 97 4.89 -5.68 16.26
N ASP A 98 3.99 -5.22 17.12
CA ASP A 98 4.27 -4.82 18.51
C ASP A 98 4.79 -5.96 19.39
N ASN A 99 4.68 -7.21 18.94
CA ASN A 99 5.16 -8.39 19.66
C ASN A 99 6.67 -8.61 19.51
N CYS A 100 7.33 -7.98 18.53
CA CYS A 100 8.77 -8.14 18.30
C CYS A 100 9.59 -6.87 18.58
N THR A 101 8.94 -5.87 19.18
CA THR A 101 9.54 -4.60 19.64
C THR A 101 9.10 -4.23 21.04
N LYS A 102 9.94 -3.46 21.73
CA LYS A 102 9.60 -2.82 23.00
C LYS A 102 10.20 -1.42 23.02
N VAL A 103 9.49 -0.47 23.62
CA VAL A 103 10.08 0.81 24.03
C VAL A 103 10.17 0.81 25.55
N ILE A 104 11.34 1.13 26.08
CA ILE A 104 11.63 1.04 27.51
C ILE A 104 12.07 2.42 27.97
N PHE A 105 11.54 2.91 29.09
CA PHE A 105 12.03 4.11 29.76
C PHE A 105 12.71 3.72 31.08
N TRP A 106 13.84 4.33 31.38
CA TRP A 106 14.45 4.27 32.69
C TRP A 106 14.97 5.65 33.09
N ASP A 107 14.78 6.06 34.35
CA ASP A 107 15.19 7.39 34.82
C ASP A 107 16.68 7.48 35.20
N GLY A 108 17.42 6.37 35.08
CA GLY A 108 18.85 6.29 35.32
C GLY A 108 19.26 6.13 36.78
N LYS A 109 18.31 6.03 37.72
CA LYS A 109 18.60 5.85 39.16
C LYS A 109 18.79 4.37 39.50
N SER A 110 19.79 4.07 40.34
CA SER A 110 20.07 2.69 40.79
C SER A 110 18.89 2.05 41.53
N THR A 111 18.04 2.87 42.15
CA THR A 111 16.90 2.43 42.96
C THR A 111 15.59 2.26 42.18
N SER A 112 15.57 2.56 40.87
CA SER A 112 14.37 2.49 40.04
C SER A 112 14.41 1.35 39.05
N ASP A 113 13.23 0.83 38.70
CA ASP A 113 13.07 -0.19 37.67
C ASP A 113 12.66 0.44 36.32
N PRO A 114 13.06 -0.16 35.19
CA PRO A 114 12.64 0.28 33.86
C PRO A 114 11.13 0.07 33.65
N ILE A 115 10.49 1.05 33.00
CA ILE A 115 9.09 1.01 32.58
C ILE A 115 9.02 0.50 31.13
N VAL A 116 8.27 -0.57 30.90
CA VAL A 116 8.24 -1.27 29.61
C VAL A 116 6.92 -1.07 28.88
N TYR A 117 7.00 -0.55 27.65
CA TYR A 117 5.92 -0.57 26.67
C TYR A 117 6.09 -1.75 25.71
N LYS A 118 5.03 -2.55 25.55
CA LYS A 118 4.98 -3.65 24.57
C LYS A 118 4.50 -3.08 23.24
N GLY A 119 5.42 -2.93 22.30
CA GLY A 119 5.15 -2.32 21.00
C GLY A 119 6.15 -1.27 20.59
N LEU A 120 5.96 -0.77 19.38
CA LEU A 120 6.72 0.36 18.84
C LEU A 120 5.89 1.64 18.85
N TYR A 121 4.66 1.57 18.35
CA TYR A 121 3.85 2.76 18.09
C TYR A 121 3.14 3.24 19.36
N LEU A 122 2.90 4.53 19.49
CA LEU A 122 2.18 5.19 20.58
C LEU A 122 2.94 5.15 21.92
N SER A 123 4.27 5.11 21.86
CA SER A 123 5.08 5.15 23.08
C SER A 123 4.91 6.49 23.79
N THR A 124 4.81 7.60 23.04
CA THR A 124 4.51 8.93 23.62
C THR A 124 3.23 8.91 24.45
N GLU A 125 2.15 8.38 23.91
CA GLU A 125 0.85 8.26 24.57
C GLU A 125 0.95 7.37 25.81
N TYR A 126 1.74 6.30 25.74
CA TYR A 126 1.95 5.39 26.87
C TYR A 126 2.77 6.05 28.00
N PHE A 127 3.87 6.71 27.69
CA PHE A 127 4.83 7.23 28.68
C PHE A 127 4.45 8.61 29.21
N SER A 128 3.83 9.48 28.41
CA SER A 128 3.51 10.85 28.82
C SER A 128 2.71 10.97 30.13
N PRO A 129 1.61 10.22 30.38
CA PRO A 129 0.92 10.32 31.66
C PRO A 129 1.77 9.79 32.84
N LYS A 130 2.69 8.86 32.59
CA LYS A 130 3.56 8.28 33.63
C LYS A 130 4.68 9.21 34.02
N LEU A 131 5.24 9.93 33.05
CA LEU A 131 6.45 10.74 33.25
C LEU A 131 6.14 12.23 33.46
N LEU A 132 5.06 12.74 32.86
CA LEU A 132 4.83 14.19 32.73
C LEU A 132 3.55 14.68 33.41
N LYS A 133 2.72 13.78 33.95
CA LYS A 133 1.38 14.08 34.50
C LYS A 133 0.43 14.80 33.52
N LYS A 134 0.74 14.76 32.21
CA LYS A 134 -0.11 15.23 31.11
C LYS A 134 -0.09 14.19 29.99
N LYS A 135 -1.18 14.10 29.25
CA LYS A 135 -1.25 13.26 28.05
C LYS A 135 -0.68 14.05 26.87
N LEU A 136 0.35 13.51 26.25
CA LEU A 136 0.83 13.94 24.95
C LEU A 136 0.30 12.99 23.88
N GLN A 137 0.21 13.48 22.65
CA GLN A 137 -0.09 12.68 21.47
C GLN A 137 1.04 12.83 20.47
N SER A 138 1.42 11.72 19.86
CA SER A 138 2.40 11.67 18.78
C SER A 138 1.89 12.45 17.58
N ASN A 139 2.80 13.12 16.87
CA ASN A 139 2.41 13.94 15.72
C ASN A 139 1.83 13.07 14.60
N TYR A 140 2.45 11.91 14.33
CA TYR A 140 1.95 11.00 13.31
C TYR A 140 0.54 10.48 13.63
N TYR A 141 0.24 10.22 14.91
CA TYR A 141 -1.08 9.74 15.33
C TYR A 141 -2.14 10.85 15.18
N THR A 142 -1.79 12.07 15.59
CA THR A 142 -2.66 13.25 15.41
C THR A 142 -2.94 13.51 13.93
N TYR A 143 -1.91 13.43 13.08
CA TYR A 143 -2.04 13.56 11.63
C TYR A 143 -2.95 12.47 11.04
N PHE A 144 -2.74 11.22 11.43
CA PHE A 144 -3.58 10.08 11.02
C PHE A 144 -5.05 10.32 11.34
N LEU A 145 -5.37 10.67 12.59
CA LEU A 145 -6.74 10.92 13.02
C LEU A 145 -7.37 12.09 12.27
N SER A 146 -6.64 13.21 12.15
CA SER A 146 -7.12 14.40 11.45
C SER A 146 -7.43 14.11 9.98
N LYS A 147 -6.54 13.38 9.29
CA LYS A 147 -6.75 13.00 7.89
C LYS A 147 -7.89 12.01 7.74
N LEU A 148 -7.97 10.97 8.56
CA LEU A 148 -9.08 10.01 8.49
C LEU A 148 -10.43 10.70 8.71
N GLU A 149 -10.49 11.64 9.64
CA GLU A 149 -11.70 12.42 9.92
C GLU A 149 -12.13 13.29 8.73
N GLN A 150 -11.18 13.90 8.01
CA GLN A 150 -11.46 14.63 6.76
C GLN A 150 -12.14 13.72 5.71
N TYR A 151 -11.67 12.48 5.57
CA TYR A 151 -12.24 11.52 4.61
C TYR A 151 -13.59 10.95 5.07
N LYS A 152 -13.79 10.75 6.38
CA LYS A 152 -15.08 10.33 6.95
C LYS A 152 -16.17 11.40 6.80
N ASN A 153 -15.78 12.67 6.95
CA ASN A 153 -16.70 13.81 6.88
C ASN A 153 -16.82 14.41 5.47
N LYS A 154 -16.26 13.77 4.46
CA LYS A 154 -16.39 14.24 3.07
C LYS A 154 -17.84 14.08 2.60
N GLU A 155 -18.54 15.20 2.52
CA GLU A 155 -19.95 15.23 2.14
C GLU A 155 -20.16 14.98 0.65
N GLU A 156 -21.24 14.25 0.35
CA GLU A 156 -21.68 14.03 -1.03
C GLU A 156 -22.36 15.28 -1.58
N LYS A 157 -21.94 15.68 -2.78
CA LYS A 157 -22.57 16.74 -3.58
C LYS A 157 -22.68 16.29 -5.02
N ILE A 158 -23.88 15.85 -5.41
CA ILE A 158 -24.18 15.46 -6.79
C ILE A 158 -24.41 16.72 -7.62
N THR A 159 -23.68 16.84 -8.73
CA THR A 159 -23.84 17.91 -9.74
C THR A 159 -24.06 17.30 -11.13
N SER A 160 -24.20 18.14 -12.15
CA SER A 160 -24.26 17.67 -13.55
C SER A 160 -22.99 16.92 -13.97
N HIS A 161 -21.83 17.27 -13.40
CA HIS A 161 -20.55 16.65 -13.71
C HIS A 161 -20.38 15.26 -13.06
N SER A 162 -21.11 14.97 -11.98
CA SER A 162 -21.01 13.66 -11.31
C SER A 162 -21.32 12.49 -12.24
N LYS A 163 -22.24 12.68 -13.20
CA LYS A 163 -22.53 11.67 -14.22
C LYS A 163 -21.36 11.46 -15.18
N GLU A 164 -20.72 12.54 -15.62
CA GLU A 164 -19.56 12.46 -16.49
C GLU A 164 -18.41 11.72 -15.81
N VAL A 165 -18.11 12.07 -14.56
CA VAL A 165 -17.10 11.39 -13.74
C VAL A 165 -17.43 9.90 -13.59
N SER A 166 -18.70 9.58 -13.28
CA SER A 166 -19.18 8.19 -13.19
C SER A 166 -19.03 7.42 -14.50
N ASP A 167 -19.38 8.04 -15.63
CA ASP A 167 -19.29 7.39 -16.94
C ASP A 167 -17.82 7.12 -17.30
N ARG A 168 -16.93 8.05 -16.97
CA ARG A 168 -15.48 7.92 -17.20
C ARG A 168 -14.85 6.82 -16.35
N ILE A 169 -15.14 6.76 -15.05
CA ILE A 169 -14.54 5.73 -14.18
C ILE A 169 -15.02 4.33 -14.55
N VAL A 170 -16.29 4.21 -14.96
CA VAL A 170 -16.86 2.95 -15.47
C VAL A 170 -16.22 2.56 -16.80
N TYR A 171 -15.96 3.54 -17.67
CA TYR A 171 -15.25 3.30 -18.92
C TYR A 171 -13.80 2.85 -18.67
N TYR A 172 -13.08 3.51 -17.78
CA TYR A 172 -11.76 3.10 -17.33
C TYR A 172 -11.75 1.63 -16.84
N GLU A 173 -12.70 1.26 -15.98
CA GLU A 173 -12.86 -0.12 -15.50
C GLU A 173 -13.17 -1.10 -16.63
N LEU A 174 -14.06 -0.76 -17.55
CA LEU A 174 -14.36 -1.57 -18.73
C LEU A 174 -13.11 -1.84 -19.58
N VAL A 175 -12.38 -0.78 -19.91
CA VAL A 175 -11.18 -0.89 -20.73
C VAL A 175 -10.13 -1.77 -20.03
N ARG A 176 -9.98 -1.65 -18.70
CA ARG A 176 -9.13 -2.51 -17.87
C ARG A 176 -9.52 -3.98 -17.93
N LYS A 177 -10.81 -4.27 -18.06
CA LYS A 177 -11.30 -5.65 -18.23
C LYS A 177 -11.15 -6.17 -19.65
N ILE A 178 -10.96 -5.32 -20.66
CA ILE A 178 -10.77 -5.73 -22.05
C ILE A 178 -9.28 -5.96 -22.35
N ASP A 179 -8.40 -5.08 -21.90
CA ASP A 179 -6.97 -5.15 -22.23
C ASP A 179 -6.18 -6.07 -21.30
N TYR A 180 -5.88 -7.28 -21.75
CA TYR A 180 -5.04 -8.23 -21.00
C TYR A 180 -3.56 -7.87 -20.96
N SER A 181 -3.08 -6.98 -21.84
CA SER A 181 -1.71 -6.47 -21.72
C SER A 181 -1.57 -5.53 -20.51
N ASN A 182 -2.69 -5.10 -19.91
CA ASN A 182 -2.78 -4.10 -18.83
C ASN A 182 -2.04 -2.78 -19.15
N PHE A 183 -1.66 -2.57 -20.40
CA PHE A 183 -0.77 -1.48 -20.76
C PHE A 183 -1.58 -0.29 -21.30
N MET A 184 -2.50 -0.53 -22.22
CA MET A 184 -3.31 0.54 -22.83
C MET A 184 -4.51 0.92 -21.98
N SER A 185 -5.04 -0.04 -21.21
CA SER A 185 -6.23 0.19 -20.41
C SER A 185 -6.05 1.04 -19.18
N SER A 186 -4.87 1.02 -18.56
CA SER A 186 -4.57 1.84 -17.38
C SER A 186 -4.60 3.34 -17.66
N TYR A 187 -4.83 3.76 -18.91
CA TYR A 187 -4.71 5.16 -19.35
C TYR A 187 -5.86 5.62 -20.24
N GLU A 188 -6.98 4.89 -20.26
CA GLU A 188 -8.16 5.19 -21.10
C GLU A 188 -7.84 5.34 -22.60
N LEU A 189 -6.74 4.72 -23.08
CA LEU A 189 -6.24 4.95 -24.45
C LEU A 189 -6.91 4.09 -25.51
N LEU A 190 -7.66 3.06 -25.12
CA LEU A 190 -8.40 2.22 -26.08
C LEU A 190 -9.76 2.86 -26.34
N PRO A 191 -10.07 3.27 -27.58
CA PRO A 191 -11.39 3.78 -27.96
C PRO A 191 -12.34 2.61 -28.24
N ILE A 192 -13.03 2.11 -27.22
CA ILE A 192 -13.90 0.93 -27.33
C ILE A 192 -15.34 1.38 -27.54
N ASN A 193 -15.89 1.05 -28.71
CA ASN A 193 -17.29 1.27 -29.00
C ASN A 193 -18.17 0.15 -28.38
N THR A 194 -19.02 0.51 -27.42
CA THR A 194 -19.94 -0.40 -26.71
C THR A 194 -21.39 -0.34 -27.21
N LYS A 195 -21.68 0.47 -28.24
CA LYS A 195 -23.05 0.70 -28.69
C LYS A 195 -23.73 -0.60 -29.14
N GLY A 196 -24.85 -0.93 -28.49
CA GLY A 196 -25.67 -2.10 -28.82
C GLY A 196 -25.09 -3.44 -28.34
N ILE A 197 -24.01 -3.42 -27.56
CA ILE A 197 -23.36 -4.61 -27.03
C ILE A 197 -23.91 -4.89 -25.63
N LYS A 198 -24.37 -6.11 -25.40
CA LYS A 198 -24.84 -6.58 -24.10
C LYS A 198 -23.78 -7.44 -23.41
N MET A 199 -22.95 -8.13 -24.18
CA MET A 199 -21.95 -9.04 -23.65
C MET A 199 -20.69 -9.09 -24.53
N ILE A 200 -19.53 -9.18 -23.87
CA ILE A 200 -18.23 -9.41 -24.50
C ILE A 200 -17.64 -10.69 -23.90
N GLN A 201 -17.47 -11.72 -24.73
CA GLN A 201 -16.78 -12.93 -24.34
C GLN A 201 -15.31 -12.83 -24.77
N VAL A 202 -14.40 -12.92 -23.81
CA VAL A 202 -12.96 -12.91 -24.03
C VAL A 202 -12.43 -14.34 -23.88
N LYS A 203 -11.72 -14.80 -24.90
CA LYS A 203 -11.06 -16.11 -24.90
C LYS A 203 -9.56 -15.96 -25.00
N CYS A 204 -8.81 -16.67 -24.16
CA CYS A 204 -7.36 -16.79 -24.23
C CYS A 204 -7.01 -18.14 -24.85
N ASN A 205 -6.29 -18.14 -25.98
CA ASN A 205 -5.93 -19.35 -26.72
C ASN A 205 -7.13 -20.28 -26.97
N GLY A 206 -8.30 -19.70 -27.27
CA GLY A 206 -9.56 -20.42 -27.53
C GLY A 206 -10.36 -20.81 -26.29
N LYS A 207 -9.79 -20.71 -25.08
CA LYS A 207 -10.50 -21.00 -23.82
C LYS A 207 -11.14 -19.75 -23.24
N ASN A 208 -12.33 -19.88 -22.64
CA ASN A 208 -12.98 -18.75 -21.97
C ASN A 208 -12.11 -18.22 -20.82
N SER A 209 -11.84 -16.92 -20.83
CA SER A 209 -11.04 -16.27 -19.78
C SER A 209 -11.85 -15.22 -19.03
N ARG A 210 -12.73 -14.50 -19.72
CA ARG A 210 -13.60 -13.49 -19.09
C ARG A 210 -14.90 -13.31 -19.86
N THR A 211 -15.99 -13.07 -19.14
CA THR A 211 -17.25 -12.59 -19.71
C THR A 211 -17.58 -11.24 -19.09
N ILE A 212 -17.82 -10.24 -19.94
CA ILE A 212 -18.11 -8.87 -19.55
C ILE A 212 -19.56 -8.57 -19.96
N TYR A 213 -20.37 -8.10 -19.03
CA TYR A 213 -21.77 -7.75 -19.27
C TYR A 213 -21.95 -6.24 -19.18
N LEU A 214 -22.72 -5.70 -20.12
CA LEU A 214 -23.02 -4.28 -20.24
C LEU A 214 -24.53 -4.05 -20.11
N ASN A 215 -24.92 -2.88 -19.61
CA ASN A 215 -26.32 -2.45 -19.65
C ASN A 215 -26.69 -1.88 -21.03
N GLU A 216 -27.94 -1.45 -21.19
CA GLU A 216 -28.45 -0.87 -22.44
C GLU A 216 -27.73 0.41 -22.89
N LYS A 217 -27.05 1.10 -21.98
CA LYS A 217 -26.22 2.28 -22.25
C LYS A 217 -24.76 1.91 -22.59
N GLY A 218 -24.42 0.63 -22.60
CA GLY A 218 -23.06 0.15 -22.83
C GLY A 218 -22.13 0.31 -21.62
N GLN A 219 -22.67 0.54 -20.42
CA GLN A 219 -21.88 0.66 -19.18
C GLN A 219 -21.66 -0.71 -18.55
N LEU A 220 -20.49 -0.91 -17.93
CA LEU A 220 -20.11 -2.16 -17.27
C LEU A 220 -21.02 -2.48 -16.08
N ILE A 221 -21.65 -3.65 -16.06
CA ILE A 221 -22.50 -4.09 -14.93
C ILE A 221 -21.98 -5.33 -14.22
N LYS A 222 -21.25 -6.21 -14.93
CA LYS A 222 -20.72 -7.44 -14.34
C LYS A 222 -19.52 -7.95 -15.14
N THR A 223 -18.54 -8.51 -14.44
CA THR A 223 -17.53 -9.37 -15.06
C THR A 223 -17.44 -10.71 -14.36
N ARG A 224 -17.26 -11.79 -15.12
CA ARG A 224 -16.92 -13.11 -14.62
C ARG A 224 -15.55 -13.47 -15.17
N SER A 225 -14.60 -13.83 -14.32
CA SER A 225 -13.25 -14.25 -14.75
C SER A 225 -13.05 -15.72 -14.45
N PHE A 226 -12.33 -16.43 -15.30
CA PHE A 226 -12.15 -17.88 -15.23
C PHE A 226 -10.67 -18.26 -15.14
N PHE A 227 -10.37 -19.32 -14.40
CA PHE A 227 -9.08 -19.99 -14.44
C PHE A 227 -8.92 -20.78 -15.75
N GLU A 228 -7.72 -21.33 -15.99
CA GLU A 228 -7.40 -22.06 -17.22
C GLU A 228 -8.13 -23.40 -17.38
N ASP A 229 -8.58 -23.97 -16.26
CA ASP A 229 -9.43 -25.17 -16.18
C ASP A 229 -10.91 -24.85 -16.42
N GLY A 230 -11.28 -23.57 -16.51
CA GLY A 230 -12.64 -23.10 -16.72
C GLY A 230 -13.43 -22.84 -15.43
N GLU A 231 -12.84 -23.06 -14.25
CA GLU A 231 -13.49 -22.70 -12.99
C GLU A 231 -13.59 -21.18 -12.85
N GLU A 232 -14.69 -20.70 -12.27
CA GLU A 232 -14.89 -19.28 -12.03
C GLU A 232 -13.96 -18.82 -10.90
N SER A 233 -13.12 -17.83 -11.19
CA SER A 233 -12.15 -17.26 -10.25
C SER A 233 -12.74 -16.12 -9.42
N SER A 234 -13.51 -15.25 -10.08
CA SER A 234 -14.04 -14.04 -9.47
C SER A 234 -15.21 -13.47 -10.26
N ILE A 235 -16.09 -12.76 -9.53
CA ILE A 235 -17.17 -11.96 -10.08
C ILE A 235 -17.03 -10.53 -9.57
N ASP A 236 -17.04 -9.56 -10.48
CA ASP A 236 -17.23 -8.15 -10.12
C ASP A 236 -18.62 -7.70 -10.57
N GLU A 237 -19.36 -7.01 -9.70
CA GLU A 237 -20.67 -6.44 -9.99
C GLU A 237 -20.64 -4.92 -9.75
N TYR A 238 -21.23 -4.15 -10.68
CA TYR A 238 -21.26 -2.70 -10.67
C TYR A 238 -22.72 -2.24 -10.58
N VAL A 239 -23.06 -1.59 -9.46
CA VAL A 239 -24.43 -1.21 -9.13
C VAL A 239 -24.61 0.29 -9.31
N TYR A 240 -25.69 0.66 -10.00
CA TYR A 240 -26.01 2.03 -10.34
C TYR A 240 -27.30 2.48 -9.67
N GLU A 241 -27.33 3.73 -9.21
CA GLU A 241 -28.55 4.42 -8.78
C GLU A 241 -28.64 5.75 -9.49
N ASN A 242 -29.80 6.07 -10.05
CA ASN A 242 -30.03 7.31 -10.84
C ASN A 242 -28.99 7.51 -11.97
N GLY A 243 -28.42 6.42 -12.49
CA GLY A 243 -27.41 6.45 -13.54
C GLY A 243 -25.97 6.72 -13.09
N LEU A 244 -25.71 6.80 -11.79
CA LEU A 244 -24.37 6.93 -11.20
C LEU A 244 -23.90 5.60 -10.63
N LEU A 245 -22.62 5.26 -10.76
CA LEU A 245 -22.01 4.11 -10.09
C LEU A 245 -22.02 4.35 -8.57
N ARG A 246 -22.66 3.47 -7.79
CA ARG A 246 -22.76 3.62 -6.33
C ARG A 246 -21.99 2.58 -5.58
N LYS A 247 -21.87 1.39 -6.15
CA LYS A 247 -21.22 0.28 -5.49
C LYS A 247 -20.51 -0.64 -6.50
N LYS A 248 -19.34 -1.12 -6.11
CA LYS A 248 -18.67 -2.28 -6.71
C LYS A 248 -18.64 -3.40 -5.68
N ILE A 249 -19.01 -4.61 -6.10
CA ILE A 249 -18.95 -5.83 -5.28
C ILE A 249 -17.96 -6.78 -5.95
N GLU A 250 -16.98 -7.28 -5.21
CA GLU A 250 -15.98 -8.23 -5.68
C GLU A 250 -16.16 -9.54 -4.91
N LYS A 251 -16.47 -10.62 -5.63
CA LYS A 251 -16.69 -11.95 -5.06
C LYS A 251 -15.58 -12.87 -5.57
N SER A 252 -14.83 -13.47 -4.65
CA SER A 252 -13.84 -14.49 -5.00
C SER A 252 -14.45 -15.88 -4.99
N ASN A 253 -13.83 -16.81 -5.70
CA ASN A 253 -14.16 -18.24 -5.64
C ASN A 253 -14.00 -18.85 -4.23
N LYS A 254 -13.30 -18.18 -3.31
CA LYS A 254 -13.12 -18.57 -1.90
C LYS A 254 -14.23 -18.08 -0.98
N GLY A 255 -15.26 -17.43 -1.52
CA GLY A 255 -16.39 -16.90 -0.75
C GLY A 255 -16.12 -15.56 -0.07
N THR A 256 -14.92 -14.98 -0.22
CA THR A 256 -14.66 -13.59 0.21
C THR A 256 -15.45 -12.63 -0.65
N ILE A 257 -16.19 -11.73 0.00
CA ILE A 257 -16.94 -10.64 -0.62
C ILE A 257 -16.37 -9.33 -0.12
N ASP A 258 -15.95 -8.47 -1.05
CA ASP A 258 -15.55 -7.10 -0.74
C ASP A 258 -16.49 -6.11 -1.42
N GLU A 259 -16.84 -5.04 -0.71
CA GLU A 259 -17.70 -3.97 -1.22
C GLU A 259 -16.94 -2.64 -1.19
N THR A 260 -17.13 -1.87 -2.27
CA THR A 260 -16.62 -0.50 -2.40
C THR A 260 -17.82 0.41 -2.65
N LEU A 261 -18.08 1.35 -1.74
CA LEU A 261 -19.15 2.34 -1.87
C LEU A 261 -18.60 3.66 -2.39
N TYR A 262 -19.23 4.17 -3.45
CA TYR A 262 -18.84 5.42 -4.09
C TYR A 262 -19.78 6.56 -3.68
N ALA A 263 -19.20 7.74 -3.53
CA ALA A 263 -19.89 9.01 -3.40
C ALA A 263 -19.26 10.03 -4.33
N TYR A 264 -19.93 11.17 -4.51
CA TYR A 264 -19.54 12.18 -5.49
C TYR A 264 -19.39 13.55 -4.86
N THR A 265 -18.45 14.32 -5.38
CA THR A 265 -18.52 15.79 -5.31
C THR A 265 -18.64 16.33 -6.75
N ASP A 266 -18.34 17.61 -6.99
CA ASP A 266 -18.55 18.24 -8.29
C ASP A 266 -17.84 17.49 -9.43
N ASN A 267 -16.50 17.43 -9.41
CA ASN A 267 -15.70 16.78 -10.45
C ASN A 267 -15.00 15.49 -9.97
N GLU A 268 -15.49 14.86 -8.90
CA GLU A 268 -14.78 13.76 -8.25
C GLU A 268 -15.73 12.63 -7.85
N ILE A 269 -15.27 11.40 -8.03
CA ILE A 269 -15.85 10.19 -7.44
C ILE A 269 -14.85 9.67 -6.40
N PHE A 270 -15.33 9.39 -5.19
CA PHE A 270 -14.50 8.91 -4.08
C PHE A 270 -15.12 7.72 -3.38
N VAL A 271 -14.26 6.86 -2.83
CA VAL A 271 -14.65 5.75 -1.97
C VAL A 271 -14.94 6.25 -0.56
N ARG A 272 -16.10 5.89 -0.01
CA ARG A 272 -16.45 6.22 1.39
C ARG A 272 -15.48 5.54 2.37
N ALA A 273 -15.04 6.28 3.38
CA ALA A 273 -14.11 5.81 4.40
C ALA A 273 -14.77 4.77 5.34
N ILE A 274 -14.79 3.51 4.91
CA ILE A 274 -15.35 2.38 5.67
C ILE A 274 -14.20 1.48 6.11
N SER A 275 -14.22 1.12 7.40
CA SER A 275 -13.20 0.27 8.00
C SER A 275 -13.29 -1.14 7.41
N LYS A 276 -12.16 -1.68 6.99
CA LYS A 276 -12.01 -3.08 6.57
C LYS A 276 -11.07 -3.79 7.53
N ASP A 277 -11.41 -5.02 7.89
CA ASP A 277 -10.56 -5.86 8.75
C ASP A 277 -9.50 -6.56 7.91
N ASN A 278 -8.27 -6.63 8.44
CA ASN A 278 -7.14 -7.33 7.82
C ASN A 278 -6.29 -8.06 8.87
N PRO A 279 -6.80 -9.14 9.47
CA PRO A 279 -6.05 -9.88 10.48
C PRO A 279 -4.72 -10.41 9.93
N PRO A 280 -3.62 -10.38 10.70
CA PRO A 280 -3.47 -9.87 12.07
C PRO A 280 -3.13 -8.37 12.16
N PHE A 281 -3.16 -7.64 11.05
CA PHE A 281 -2.71 -6.25 10.91
C PHE A 281 -3.80 -5.21 11.26
N GLY A 282 -4.84 -5.62 12.00
CA GLY A 282 -5.94 -4.75 12.40
C GLY A 282 -6.73 -4.19 11.22
N ASN A 283 -7.30 -3.01 11.43
CA ASN A 283 -8.18 -2.38 10.45
C ASN A 283 -7.42 -1.46 9.48
N TYR A 284 -8.02 -1.25 8.32
CA TYR A 284 -7.54 -0.28 7.35
C TYR A 284 -8.70 0.40 6.63
N TYR A 285 -8.41 1.49 5.92
CA TYR A 285 -9.37 2.20 5.09
C TYR A 285 -8.77 2.44 3.71
N ASN A 286 -9.51 2.06 2.66
CA ASN A 286 -9.22 2.43 1.28
C ASN A 286 -10.16 3.57 0.87
N CYS A 287 -9.62 4.76 0.67
CA CYS A 287 -10.37 5.98 0.36
C CYS A 287 -9.97 6.57 -0.99
N ASN A 288 -9.64 5.69 -1.95
CA ASN A 288 -9.23 6.08 -3.30
C ASN A 288 -10.28 6.99 -3.94
N TYR A 289 -9.83 7.90 -4.79
CA TYR A 289 -10.71 8.79 -5.54
C TYR A 289 -10.17 9.05 -6.94
N ALA A 290 -11.06 9.45 -7.83
CA ALA A 290 -10.74 9.89 -9.17
C ALA A 290 -11.33 11.29 -9.39
N GLN A 291 -10.53 12.18 -9.97
CA GLN A 291 -10.92 13.54 -10.26
C GLN A 291 -10.87 13.81 -11.75
N LEU A 292 -11.97 14.28 -12.31
CA LEU A 292 -12.03 14.75 -13.69
C LEU A 292 -11.29 16.08 -13.81
N LYS A 293 -10.24 16.07 -14.63
CA LYS A 293 -9.51 17.25 -15.06
C LYS A 293 -9.50 17.28 -16.58
N GLU A 294 -10.10 18.32 -17.14
CA GLU A 294 -10.34 18.43 -18.58
C GLU A 294 -11.11 17.20 -19.10
N ASP A 295 -10.47 16.34 -19.88
CA ASP A 295 -11.04 15.16 -20.52
C ASP A 295 -10.54 13.83 -19.92
N PHE A 296 -9.82 13.87 -18.79
CA PHE A 296 -9.14 12.72 -18.19
C PHE A 296 -9.41 12.58 -16.68
N LEU A 297 -9.43 11.34 -16.18
CA LEU A 297 -9.51 11.05 -14.75
C LEU A 297 -8.13 10.89 -14.15
N ASP A 298 -7.72 11.87 -13.34
CA ASP A 298 -6.60 11.67 -12.42
C ASP A 298 -7.04 10.70 -11.32
N LEU A 299 -6.23 9.66 -11.08
CA LEU A 299 -6.50 8.63 -10.05
C LEU A 299 -5.58 8.84 -8.85
N TYR A 300 -6.15 8.75 -7.65
CA TYR A 300 -5.45 8.93 -6.38
C TYR A 300 -5.70 7.73 -5.47
N ILE A 301 -4.62 7.30 -4.81
CA ILE A 301 -4.65 6.22 -3.83
C ILE A 301 -4.53 6.82 -2.44
N VAL A 302 -5.44 6.39 -1.58
CA VAL A 302 -5.50 6.81 -0.19
C VAL A 302 -5.71 5.58 0.68
N HIS A 303 -4.69 5.22 1.43
CA HIS A 303 -4.72 4.10 2.35
C HIS A 303 -4.37 4.54 3.77
N PHE A 304 -5.21 4.16 4.72
CA PHE A 304 -4.99 4.35 6.14
C PHE A 304 -4.79 2.99 6.79
N SER A 305 -3.69 2.79 7.52
CA SER A 305 -3.45 1.59 8.33
C SER A 305 -3.59 1.92 9.80
N THR A 306 -4.50 1.26 10.52
CA THR A 306 -4.63 1.50 11.98
C THR A 306 -3.55 0.79 12.79
N PHE A 307 -2.77 -0.09 12.18
CA PHE A 307 -1.72 -0.85 12.85
C PHE A 307 -0.48 -0.01 13.17
N ASP A 308 -0.03 0.79 12.21
CA ASP A 308 1.13 1.68 12.35
C ASP A 308 0.76 3.16 12.25
N TYR A 309 -0.55 3.46 12.21
CA TYR A 309 -1.12 4.80 12.06
C TYR A 309 -0.52 5.56 10.87
N SER A 310 -0.24 4.85 9.77
CA SER A 310 0.25 5.44 8.54
C SER A 310 -0.89 5.94 7.66
N VAL A 311 -0.58 7.03 6.93
CA VAL A 311 -1.41 7.57 5.85
C VAL A 311 -0.56 7.54 4.59
N ASN A 312 -0.99 6.76 3.60
CA ASN A 312 -0.41 6.76 2.27
C ASN A 312 -1.40 7.43 1.32
N GLU A 313 -1.13 8.70 1.00
CA GLU A 313 -1.93 9.51 0.07
C GLU A 313 -1.03 9.92 -1.09
N ARG A 314 -1.34 9.46 -2.31
CA ARG A 314 -0.54 9.74 -3.49
C ARG A 314 -1.36 9.75 -4.77
N ALA A 315 -0.94 10.57 -5.72
CA ALA A 315 -1.42 10.47 -7.10
C ALA A 315 -0.89 9.17 -7.72
N ALA A 316 -1.77 8.35 -8.27
CA ALA A 316 -1.44 7.10 -8.93
C ALA A 316 -1.26 7.30 -10.43
N ILE A 317 -2.25 7.91 -11.09
CA ILE A 317 -2.23 8.19 -12.54
C ILE A 317 -2.66 9.63 -12.74
N ILE A 318 -1.85 10.41 -13.46
CA ILE A 318 -2.16 11.82 -13.74
C ILE A 318 -1.90 12.15 -15.20
N LYS A 319 -2.73 13.02 -15.78
CA LYS A 319 -2.49 13.60 -17.11
C LYS A 319 -2.00 15.05 -17.00
N GLN A 320 -0.99 15.38 -17.78
CA GLN A 320 -0.40 16.71 -17.90
C GLN A 320 -0.24 17.06 -19.39
N GLY A 321 -1.29 17.64 -19.97
CA GLY A 321 -1.37 17.86 -21.41
C GLY A 321 -1.30 16.53 -22.17
N ASN A 322 -0.24 16.34 -22.96
CA ASN A 322 -0.02 15.12 -23.74
C ASN A 322 0.75 14.03 -22.98
N LEU A 323 1.04 14.25 -21.70
CA LEU A 323 1.76 13.30 -20.85
C LEU A 323 0.77 12.58 -19.94
N ILE A 324 0.88 11.26 -19.82
CA ILE A 324 0.24 10.50 -18.75
C ILE A 324 1.34 9.87 -17.90
N VAL A 325 1.26 10.06 -16.58
CA VAL A 325 2.24 9.54 -15.63
C VAL A 325 1.55 8.57 -14.69
N ASN A 326 1.98 7.31 -14.71
CA ASN A 326 1.66 6.31 -13.70
C ASN A 326 2.80 6.20 -12.71
N LYS A 327 2.58 6.68 -11.49
CA LYS A 327 3.60 6.65 -10.43
C LYS A 327 3.75 5.27 -9.80
N GLU A 328 2.74 4.41 -9.87
CA GLU A 328 2.81 3.06 -9.31
C GLU A 328 3.67 2.12 -10.16
N LEU A 329 3.58 2.30 -11.47
CA LEU A 329 4.28 1.47 -12.44
C LEU A 329 5.62 2.06 -12.90
N ASP A 330 5.98 3.26 -12.45
CA ASP A 330 7.08 4.04 -13.02
C ASP A 330 6.95 4.12 -14.56
N LEU A 331 5.74 4.48 -15.02
CA LEU A 331 5.40 4.58 -16.44
C LEU A 331 5.10 6.02 -16.81
N THR A 332 5.71 6.47 -17.89
CA THR A 332 5.40 7.75 -18.52
C THR A 332 4.99 7.51 -19.97
N ILE A 333 3.85 8.04 -20.39
CA ILE A 333 3.31 7.91 -21.75
C ILE A 333 3.19 9.29 -22.39
N HIS A 334 3.72 9.41 -23.59
CA HIS A 334 3.61 10.60 -24.42
C HIS A 334 2.62 10.33 -25.57
N LEU A 335 1.56 11.12 -25.58
CA LEU A 335 0.52 11.12 -26.59
C LEU A 335 0.89 12.08 -27.72
N SER A 336 0.84 11.61 -28.97
CA SER A 336 0.94 12.52 -30.11
C SER A 336 -0.33 13.36 -30.24
N ARG A 337 -0.27 14.47 -30.99
CA ARG A 337 -1.42 15.37 -31.24
C ARG A 337 -2.34 14.87 -32.35
N THR A 338 -2.36 13.57 -32.64
CA THR A 338 -3.26 12.99 -33.65
C THR A 338 -4.59 12.60 -33.02
N LYS A 339 -5.63 12.39 -33.85
CA LYS A 339 -6.98 12.03 -33.40
C LYS A 339 -7.02 10.79 -32.48
N ASN A 340 -6.09 9.86 -32.65
CA ASN A 340 -6.00 8.61 -31.88
C ASN A 340 -4.72 8.55 -31.02
N TYR A 341 -4.06 9.68 -30.81
CA TYR A 341 -2.81 9.81 -30.06
C TYR A 341 -1.60 9.02 -30.60
N LEU A 342 -1.70 8.37 -31.76
CA LEU A 342 -0.61 7.60 -32.38
C LEU A 342 0.37 8.46 -33.21
N PRO A 343 1.69 8.18 -33.17
CA PRO A 343 2.32 7.15 -32.35
C PRO A 343 2.29 7.51 -30.86
N ILE A 344 2.10 6.51 -30.02
CA ILE A 344 2.20 6.65 -28.55
C ILE A 344 3.59 6.14 -28.17
N THR A 345 4.40 6.98 -27.55
CA THR A 345 5.72 6.57 -27.02
C THR A 345 5.65 6.53 -25.52
N TYR A 346 6.36 5.61 -24.89
CA TYR A 346 6.33 5.49 -23.44
C TYR A 346 7.66 5.02 -22.88
N LYS A 347 7.86 5.28 -21.59
CA LYS A 347 8.99 4.81 -20.81
C LYS A 347 8.47 4.07 -19.59
N TYR A 348 8.69 2.76 -19.52
CA TYR A 348 8.40 1.92 -18.36
C TYR A 348 9.72 1.65 -17.63
N LYS A 349 9.83 2.12 -16.40
CA LYS A 349 11.09 2.18 -15.65
C LYS A 349 12.15 2.90 -16.47
N ASN A 350 13.15 2.17 -16.97
CA ASN A 350 14.24 2.71 -17.77
C ASN A 350 14.20 2.29 -19.25
N LYS A 351 13.08 1.75 -19.72
CA LYS A 351 12.99 1.14 -21.04
C LYS A 351 11.89 1.79 -21.86
N GLU A 352 12.19 2.03 -23.12
CA GLU A 352 11.30 2.72 -24.04
C GLU A 352 10.47 1.72 -24.82
N GLY A 353 9.21 2.08 -25.06
CA GLY A 353 8.31 1.35 -25.94
C GLY A 353 7.54 2.32 -26.83
N LYS A 354 6.95 1.77 -27.88
CA LYS A 354 6.23 2.58 -28.87
C LYS A 354 5.11 1.78 -29.50
N ILE A 355 3.94 2.41 -29.54
CA ILE A 355 2.75 1.91 -30.20
C ILE A 355 2.52 2.71 -31.47
N ILE A 356 2.37 2.00 -32.58
CA ILE A 356 2.13 2.58 -33.90
C ILE A 356 0.94 1.91 -34.59
N ALA A 357 0.17 2.67 -35.36
CA ALA A 357 -0.74 2.07 -36.33
C ALA A 357 0.09 1.55 -37.52
N LYS A 358 0.07 0.24 -37.75
CA LYS A 358 0.59 -0.35 -39.00
C LYS A 358 -0.39 -0.15 -40.15
N GLN A 359 -1.67 -0.19 -39.82
CA GLN A 359 -2.82 0.11 -40.66
C GLN A 359 -3.99 0.50 -39.74
N PRO A 360 -5.10 1.07 -40.24
CA PRO A 360 -6.19 1.56 -39.39
C PRO A 360 -6.71 0.54 -38.37
N THR A 361 -6.75 -0.73 -38.76
CA THR A 361 -7.26 -1.85 -37.96
C THR A 361 -6.20 -2.73 -37.30
N LEU A 362 -4.93 -2.32 -37.31
CA LEU A 362 -3.85 -3.07 -36.66
C LEU A 362 -2.81 -2.13 -36.06
N TRP A 363 -2.73 -2.14 -34.73
CA TRP A 363 -1.73 -1.39 -33.99
C TRP A 363 -0.68 -2.36 -33.45
N GLY A 364 0.58 -1.99 -33.56
CA GLY A 364 1.71 -2.79 -33.05
C GLY A 364 2.40 -2.07 -31.91
N ASN A 365 2.73 -2.81 -30.87
CA ASN A 365 3.63 -2.43 -29.80
C ASN A 365 4.87 -3.31 -29.85
N ILE A 366 6.04 -2.74 -29.57
CA ILE A 366 7.27 -3.49 -29.33
C ILE A 366 7.87 -2.96 -28.03
N PHE A 367 8.08 -3.85 -27.08
CA PHE A 367 8.67 -3.55 -25.79
C PHE A 367 9.55 -4.71 -25.35
N GLU A 368 10.84 -4.47 -25.15
CA GLU A 368 11.77 -5.49 -24.66
C GLU A 368 11.84 -6.80 -25.48
N GLY A 369 11.50 -6.76 -26.75
CA GLY A 369 11.42 -7.96 -27.59
C GLY A 369 10.09 -8.70 -27.49
N GLU A 370 9.19 -8.32 -26.58
CA GLU A 370 7.77 -8.65 -26.66
C GLU A 370 7.13 -7.80 -27.75
N LYS A 371 6.31 -8.46 -28.58
CA LYS A 371 5.51 -7.81 -29.62
C LYS A 371 4.03 -8.01 -29.32
N THR A 372 3.31 -6.92 -29.15
CA THR A 372 1.84 -6.92 -29.02
C THR A 372 1.20 -6.41 -30.30
N GLU A 373 0.17 -7.09 -30.80
CA GLU A 373 -0.64 -6.64 -31.93
C GLU A 373 -2.10 -6.53 -31.52
N TYR A 374 -2.64 -5.32 -31.60
CA TYR A 374 -4.04 -5.01 -31.35
C TYR A 374 -4.78 -4.93 -32.69
N HIS A 375 -5.72 -5.85 -32.90
CA HIS A 375 -6.55 -5.90 -34.10
C HIS A 375 -7.91 -5.29 -33.81
N TRP A 376 -8.34 -4.38 -34.68
CA TRP A 376 -9.62 -3.69 -34.56
C TRP A 376 -10.59 -4.17 -35.63
N ASP A 377 -11.88 -4.27 -35.29
CA ASP A 377 -12.95 -4.50 -36.26
C ASP A 377 -13.40 -3.18 -36.93
N ASN A 378 -14.29 -3.29 -37.91
CA ASN A 378 -14.81 -2.13 -38.65
C ASN A 378 -15.66 -1.18 -37.80
N ASN A 379 -16.03 -1.58 -36.58
CA ASN A 379 -16.81 -0.79 -35.65
C ASN A 379 -15.94 -0.14 -34.56
N GLN A 380 -14.61 -0.17 -34.72
CA GLN A 380 -13.63 0.34 -33.75
C GLN A 380 -13.67 -0.41 -32.41
N ARG A 381 -13.77 -1.75 -32.48
CA ARG A 381 -13.69 -2.64 -31.31
C ARG A 381 -12.49 -3.54 -31.45
N ILE A 382 -11.90 -3.96 -30.33
CA ILE A 382 -10.77 -4.89 -30.36
C ILE A 382 -11.29 -6.28 -30.73
N SER A 383 -10.96 -6.79 -31.90
CA SER A 383 -11.33 -8.16 -32.30
C SER A 383 -10.36 -9.20 -31.73
N LYS A 384 -9.08 -8.83 -31.58
CA LYS A 384 -8.02 -9.74 -31.16
C LYS A 384 -6.80 -8.98 -30.61
N ILE A 385 -6.16 -9.52 -29.58
CA ILE A 385 -4.83 -9.12 -29.13
C ILE A 385 -3.90 -10.32 -29.28
N VAL A 386 -2.75 -10.12 -29.92
CA VAL A 386 -1.72 -11.15 -30.05
C VAL A 386 -0.46 -10.67 -29.34
N ILE A 387 -0.01 -11.43 -28.35
CA ILE A 387 1.25 -11.20 -27.64
C ILE A 387 2.24 -12.27 -28.08
N THR A 388 3.43 -11.87 -28.49
CA THR A 388 4.51 -12.79 -28.90
C THR A 388 5.78 -12.45 -28.12
N GLU A 389 6.29 -13.44 -27.38
CA GLU A 389 7.53 -13.34 -26.61
C GLU A 389 8.45 -14.50 -27.03
N GLY A 390 9.52 -14.19 -27.77
CA GLY A 390 10.37 -15.22 -28.37
C GLY A 390 9.59 -16.15 -29.31
N LYS A 391 9.42 -17.42 -28.90
CA LYS A 391 8.64 -18.44 -29.65
C LYS A 391 7.21 -18.61 -29.11
N GLU A 392 6.91 -18.07 -27.95
CA GLU A 392 5.61 -18.22 -27.32
C GLU A 392 4.63 -17.19 -27.87
N LYS A 393 3.37 -17.61 -27.98
CA LYS A 393 2.30 -16.79 -28.55
C LYS A 393 1.03 -16.97 -27.75
N THR A 394 0.52 -15.85 -27.24
CA THR A 394 -0.77 -15.79 -26.54
C THR A 394 -1.74 -14.97 -27.37
N VAL A 395 -2.94 -15.51 -27.60
CA VAL A 395 -3.97 -14.88 -28.43
C VAL A 395 -5.23 -14.69 -27.60
N TYR A 396 -5.64 -13.43 -27.45
CA TYR A 396 -6.93 -13.06 -26.91
C TYR A 396 -7.89 -12.73 -28.05
N THR A 397 -9.07 -13.35 -28.07
CA THR A 397 -10.14 -13.04 -29.03
C THR A 397 -11.38 -12.53 -28.31
N TYR A 398 -12.10 -11.64 -28.95
CA TYR A 398 -13.25 -10.94 -28.37
C TYR A 398 -14.49 -11.19 -29.24
N GLU A 399 -15.55 -11.70 -28.62
CA GLU A 399 -16.84 -11.94 -29.26
C GLU A 399 -17.88 -10.99 -28.65
N TYR A 400 -18.51 -10.19 -29.50
CA TYR A 400 -19.45 -9.14 -29.10
C TYR A 400 -20.88 -9.56 -29.41
N ASN A 401 -21.75 -9.60 -28.40
CA ASN A 401 -23.15 -10.04 -28.49
C ASN A 401 -24.14 -9.01 -27.96
#